data_AF-Q5VKT1-F1
#
_entry.id   AF-Q5VKT1-F1
#
_cell.length_a   1.000
_cell.length_b   1.000
_cell.length_c   1.000
_cell.angle_alpha   90.00
_cell.angle_beta   90.00
_cell.angle_gamma   90.00
#
_symmetry.space_group_name_H-M   'P 1'
#
loop_
_entity.id
_entity.type
_entity.pdbx_description
1 polymer ?
#
loop_
_entity_poly.entity_id
_entity_poly.type
_entity_poly.pdbx_seq_one_letter_code
_entity_poly.pdbx_strand_id
1 'polypeptide(L)'
;NVEFDSTWLSDYPVEHVRRYLSVQHCREFDILGTLRKLNPSELEITYLFAQICFEHAGKRNQGDIMKVTEQFLDSLANDLHDYYVNEMNNSRYFLRLTQLLKINQAIQFSDISPQKQIRNNIIKKEAEKLEKLQKSQFSIKRLSISN
;
A
#
# COMPACT_ATOMS: atom_id res chain seq x y z
N ASN A 1 -3.00 -29.16 13.94
CA ASN A 1 -2.99 -27.97 14.82
C ASN A 1 -1.58 -27.40 14.75
N VAL A 2 -1.39 -26.18 14.25
CA VAL A 2 -0.05 -25.55 14.18
C VAL A 2 0.07 -24.64 15.40
N GLU A 3 1.07 -24.88 16.25
CA GLU A 3 1.30 -24.11 17.47
C GLU A 3 2.09 -22.84 17.12
N PHE A 4 1.62 -21.67 17.57
CA PHE A 4 2.27 -20.39 17.29
C PHE A 4 3.35 -20.12 18.35
N ASP A 5 4.61 -20.28 17.96
CA ASP A 5 5.77 -19.92 18.78
C ASP A 5 6.15 -18.45 18.53
N SER A 6 6.21 -17.66 19.61
CA SER A 6 6.59 -16.25 19.59
C SER A 6 7.92 -15.95 20.27
N THR A 7 8.62 -16.97 20.78
CA THR A 7 9.88 -16.76 21.53
C THR A 7 10.98 -16.12 20.68
N TRP A 8 10.95 -16.31 19.36
CA TRP A 8 11.86 -15.65 18.42
C TRP A 8 11.52 -14.18 18.15
N LEU A 9 10.26 -13.79 18.37
CA LEU A 9 9.74 -12.46 18.02
C LEU A 9 9.78 -11.51 19.22
N SER A 10 9.59 -12.04 20.43
CA SER A 10 9.46 -11.23 21.63
C SER A 10 9.58 -12.05 22.92
N ASP A 11 10.08 -11.41 23.98
CA ASP A 11 10.10 -11.92 25.35
C ASP A 11 8.72 -11.86 26.05
N TYR A 12 7.71 -11.26 25.41
CA TYR A 12 6.35 -11.21 25.97
C TYR A 12 5.63 -12.57 25.85
N PRO A 13 4.69 -12.88 26.76
CA PRO A 13 3.89 -14.10 26.67
C PRO A 13 3.20 -14.24 25.32
N VAL A 14 3.12 -15.47 24.80
CA VAL A 14 2.53 -15.79 23.49
C VAL A 14 1.15 -15.17 23.32
N GLU A 15 0.32 -15.15 24.38
CA GLU A 15 -1.02 -14.57 24.32
C GLU A 15 -1.01 -13.04 24.08
N HIS A 16 -0.03 -12.34 24.63
CA HIS A 16 0.10 -10.89 24.45
C HIS A 16 0.60 -10.57 23.05
N VAL A 17 1.60 -11.32 22.56
CA VAL A 17 2.11 -11.20 21.20
C VAL A 17 1.03 -11.56 20.19
N ARG A 18 0.33 -12.67 20.40
CA ARG A 18 -0.81 -13.09 19.58
C ARG A 18 -1.91 -12.04 19.58
N ARG A 19 -2.28 -11.49 20.73
CA ARG A 19 -3.29 -10.42 20.83
C ARG A 19 -2.83 -9.18 20.07
N TYR A 20 -1.60 -8.72 20.28
CA TYR A 20 -1.04 -7.56 19.59
C TYR A 20 -1.03 -7.76 18.06
N LEU A 21 -0.54 -8.89 17.59
CA LEU A 21 -0.53 -9.23 16.17
C LEU A 21 -1.96 -9.34 15.63
N SER A 22 -2.88 -9.95 16.37
CA SER A 22 -4.29 -10.08 15.94
C SER A 22 -5.01 -8.73 15.83
N VAL A 23 -4.69 -7.75 16.69
CA VAL A 23 -5.25 -6.39 16.62
C VAL A 23 -4.76 -5.65 15.37
N GLN A 24 -3.52 -5.90 14.94
CA GLN A 24 -3.02 -5.38 13.66
C GLN A 24 -3.61 -6.10 12.43
N HIS A 25 -4.14 -7.30 12.61
CA HIS A 25 -4.76 -8.11 11.56
C HIS A 25 -6.28 -7.95 11.48
N CYS A 26 -6.90 -7.02 12.23
CA CYS A 26 -8.30 -6.63 12.03
C CYS A 26 -8.45 -5.87 10.69
N ARG A 27 -8.26 -6.59 9.58
CA ARG A 27 -8.64 -6.13 8.25
C ARG A 27 -10.05 -6.63 7.99
N GLU A 28 -10.91 -5.72 7.54
CA GLU A 28 -12.27 -6.01 7.08
C GLU A 28 -12.30 -7.04 5.91
N PHE A 29 -11.15 -7.26 5.26
CA PHE A 29 -10.97 -8.15 4.12
C PHE A 29 -10.01 -9.31 4.44
N ASP A 30 -10.53 -10.55 4.45
CA ASP A 30 -9.73 -11.77 4.60
C ASP A 30 -8.96 -12.09 3.31
N ILE A 31 -7.78 -11.50 3.20
CA ILE A 31 -6.87 -11.67 2.05
C ILE A 31 -6.48 -13.14 1.88
N LEU A 32 -6.14 -13.83 2.99
CA LEU A 32 -5.64 -15.21 2.95
C LEU A 32 -6.75 -16.19 2.58
N GLY A 33 -7.95 -16.03 3.13
CA GLY A 33 -9.11 -16.84 2.75
C GLY A 33 -9.52 -16.61 1.30
N THR A 34 -9.47 -15.36 0.81
CA THR A 34 -9.79 -15.05 -0.58
C THR A 34 -8.77 -15.64 -1.55
N LEU A 35 -7.47 -15.51 -1.26
CA LEU A 35 -6.41 -16.14 -2.06
C LEU A 35 -6.56 -17.67 -2.09
N ARG A 36 -6.83 -18.29 -0.93
CA ARG A 36 -7.05 -19.74 -0.84
C ARG A 36 -8.26 -20.18 -1.68
N LYS A 37 -9.35 -19.42 -1.65
CA LYS A 37 -10.57 -19.72 -2.42
C LYS A 37 -10.36 -19.55 -3.93
N LEU A 38 -9.63 -18.51 -4.33
CA LEU A 38 -9.33 -18.25 -5.74
C LEU A 38 -8.36 -19.25 -6.33
N ASN A 39 -7.47 -19.80 -5.49
CA ASN A 39 -6.38 -20.68 -5.88
C ASN A 39 -5.65 -20.16 -7.13
N PRO A 40 -4.98 -19.00 -7.03
CA PRO A 40 -4.36 -18.37 -8.18
C PRO A 40 -3.23 -19.22 -8.74
N SER A 41 -3.06 -19.19 -10.06
CA SER A 41 -1.90 -19.82 -10.70
C SER A 41 -0.61 -19.06 -10.36
N GLU A 42 0.54 -19.69 -10.60
CA GLU A 42 1.85 -19.06 -10.41
C GLU A 42 1.98 -17.77 -11.24
N LEU A 43 1.45 -17.77 -12.47
CA LEU A 43 1.38 -16.61 -13.35
C LEU A 43 0.51 -15.49 -12.76
N GLU A 44 -0.67 -15.81 -12.24
CA GLU A 44 -1.56 -14.83 -11.61
C GLU A 44 -0.93 -14.24 -10.34
N ILE A 45 -0.24 -15.04 -9.54
CA ILE A 45 0.49 -14.56 -8.35
C ILE A 45 1.63 -13.62 -8.76
N THR A 46 2.38 -13.98 -9.80
CA THR A 46 3.48 -13.17 -10.33
C THR A 46 2.96 -11.84 -10.87
N TYR A 47 1.84 -11.84 -11.58
CA TYR A 47 1.15 -10.63 -12.03
C TYR A 47 0.77 -9.74 -10.84
N LEU A 48 0.10 -10.31 -9.82
CA LEU A 48 -0.31 -9.57 -8.64
C LEU A 48 0.88 -8.91 -7.95
N PHE A 49 1.98 -9.65 -7.81
CA PHE A 49 3.21 -9.18 -7.18
C PHE A 49 3.88 -8.05 -7.98
N ALA A 50 4.01 -8.21 -9.30
CA ALA A 50 4.59 -7.19 -10.16
C ALA A 50 3.76 -5.89 -10.13
N GLN A 51 2.43 -6.01 -10.18
CA GLN A 51 1.53 -4.87 -10.09
C GLN A 51 1.73 -4.10 -8.78
N ILE A 52 1.76 -4.79 -7.63
CA ILE A 52 2.00 -4.14 -6.33
C ILE A 52 3.35 -3.42 -6.33
N CYS A 53 4.41 -4.06 -6.83
CA CYS A 53 5.75 -3.48 -6.87
C CYS A 53 5.79 -2.19 -7.70
N PHE A 54 5.23 -2.20 -8.90
CA PHE A 54 5.24 -1.03 -9.79
C PHE A 54 4.34 0.09 -9.29
N GLU A 55 3.14 -0.23 -8.78
CA GLU A 55 2.28 0.77 -8.17
C GLU A 55 2.93 1.41 -6.94
N HIS A 56 3.62 0.62 -6.11
CA HIS A 56 4.35 1.15 -4.96
C HIS A 56 5.52 2.03 -5.38
N ALA A 57 6.35 1.57 -6.33
CA ALA A 57 7.51 2.30 -6.83
C ALA A 57 7.12 3.62 -7.50
N GLY A 58 6.05 3.61 -8.31
CA GLY A 58 5.52 4.81 -8.97
C GLY A 58 5.01 5.84 -7.96
N LYS A 59 4.17 5.40 -7.01
CA LYS A 59 3.65 6.27 -5.93
C LYS A 59 4.75 6.84 -5.05
N ARG A 60 5.86 6.12 -4.87
CA ARG A 60 6.99 6.53 -4.02
C ARG A 60 7.89 7.55 -4.70
N ASN A 61 8.27 7.33 -5.95
CA ASN A 61 9.31 8.12 -6.61
C ASN A 61 8.74 9.28 -7.45
N GLN A 62 7.48 9.19 -7.89
CA GLN A 62 6.80 10.19 -8.72
C GLN A 62 7.59 10.57 -9.99
N GLY A 63 7.09 11.53 -10.78
CA GLY A 63 7.79 12.03 -11.97
C GLY A 63 7.96 10.99 -13.07
N ASP A 64 9.14 10.90 -13.67
CA ASP A 64 9.39 10.01 -14.81
C ASP A 64 9.36 8.53 -14.43
N ILE A 65 9.72 8.18 -13.19
CA ILE A 65 9.60 6.80 -12.69
C ILE A 65 8.12 6.38 -12.67
N MET A 66 7.21 7.29 -12.33
CA MET A 66 5.77 7.00 -12.35
C MET A 66 5.30 6.64 -13.76
N LYS A 67 5.70 7.42 -14.77
CA LYS A 67 5.36 7.16 -16.18
C LYS A 67 5.90 5.80 -16.65
N VAL A 68 7.15 5.49 -16.29
CA VAL A 68 7.77 4.21 -16.64
C VAL A 68 7.04 3.06 -15.96
N THR A 69 6.67 3.19 -14.68
CA THR A 69 5.89 2.16 -13.99
C THR A 69 4.49 1.98 -14.56
N GLU A 70 3.83 3.06 -15.01
CA GLU A 70 2.53 3.00 -15.69
C GLU A 70 2.64 2.22 -17.02
N GLN A 71 3.68 2.47 -17.81
CA GLN A 71 3.93 1.71 -19.05
C GLN A 71 4.16 0.22 -18.80
N PHE A 72 4.87 -0.13 -17.71
CA PHE A 72 5.03 -1.52 -17.32
C PHE A 72 3.72 -2.15 -16.88
N LEU A 73 2.86 -1.43 -16.15
CA LEU A 73 1.55 -1.91 -15.75
C LEU A 73 0.64 -2.17 -16.96
N ASP A 74 0.67 -1.29 -17.96
CA ASP A 74 -0.08 -1.47 -19.21
C ASP A 74 0.41 -2.70 -19.98
N SER A 75 1.72 -2.87 -20.11
CA SER A 75 2.32 -4.04 -20.77
C SER A 75 1.93 -5.33 -20.06
N LEU A 76 2.03 -5.34 -18.73
CA LEU A 76 1.66 -6.47 -17.90
C LEU A 76 0.17 -6.83 -18.05
N ALA A 77 -0.71 -5.82 -18.16
CA ALA A 77 -2.14 -6.04 -18.37
C ALA A 77 -2.44 -6.68 -19.74
N ASN A 78 -1.70 -6.29 -20.79
CA ASN A 78 -1.82 -6.90 -22.11
C ASN A 78 -1.33 -8.36 -22.10
N ASP A 79 -0.17 -8.62 -21.48
CA ASP A 79 0.39 -9.97 -21.36
C ASP A 79 -0.58 -10.90 -20.61
N LEU A 80 -1.24 -10.39 -19.56
CA LEU A 80 -2.24 -11.15 -18.82
C LEU A 80 -3.50 -11.41 -19.65
N HIS A 81 -3.96 -10.42 -20.43
CA HIS A 81 -5.08 -10.62 -21.36
C HIS A 81 -4.76 -11.73 -22.37
N ASP A 82 -3.58 -11.68 -22.98
CA ASP A 82 -3.14 -12.66 -23.96
C ASP A 82 -3.02 -14.06 -23.36
N TYR A 83 -2.49 -14.18 -22.12
CA TYR A 83 -2.46 -15.45 -21.39
C TYR A 83 -3.87 -16.05 -21.23
N TYR A 84 -4.85 -15.28 -20.76
CA TYR A 84 -6.20 -15.79 -20.55
C TYR A 84 -6.95 -16.12 -21.84
N VAL A 85 -6.77 -15.31 -22.89
CA VAL A 85 -7.50 -15.47 -24.16
C VAL A 85 -6.86 -16.54 -25.04
N ASN A 86 -5.53 -16.52 -25.19
CA ASN A 86 -4.83 -17.37 -26.14
C ASN A 86 -4.39 -18.70 -25.53
N GLU A 87 -3.90 -18.71 -24.29
CA GLU A 87 -3.41 -19.95 -23.67
C GLU A 87 -4.51 -20.69 -22.90
N MET A 88 -5.32 -19.97 -22.13
CA MET A 88 -6.37 -20.55 -21.30
C MET A 88 -7.72 -20.71 -22.03
N ASN A 89 -7.86 -20.14 -23.23
CA ASN A 89 -9.09 -20.07 -24.03
C ASN A 89 -10.32 -19.65 -23.20
N ASN A 90 -10.13 -18.73 -22.26
CA ASN A 90 -11.14 -18.35 -21.29
C ASN A 90 -11.43 -16.85 -21.36
N SER A 91 -12.38 -16.47 -22.22
CA SER A 91 -12.81 -15.07 -22.35
C SER A 91 -13.55 -14.52 -21.13
N ARG A 92 -13.94 -15.38 -20.17
CA ARG A 92 -14.67 -14.98 -18.95
C ARG A 92 -13.75 -14.74 -17.75
N TYR A 93 -12.45 -14.51 -18.00
CA TYR A 93 -11.45 -14.26 -16.96
C TYR A 93 -11.64 -12.93 -16.21
N PHE A 94 -12.40 -11.98 -16.76
CA PHE A 94 -12.61 -10.66 -16.17
C PHE A 94 -13.11 -10.70 -14.71
N LEU A 95 -14.06 -11.59 -14.40
CA LEU A 95 -14.59 -11.72 -13.04
C LEU A 95 -13.52 -12.22 -12.06
N ARG A 96 -12.68 -13.17 -12.50
CA ARG A 96 -11.56 -13.69 -11.72
C ARG A 96 -10.50 -12.61 -11.52
N LEU A 97 -10.13 -11.89 -12.58
CA LEU A 97 -9.20 -10.78 -12.51
C LEU A 97 -9.68 -9.68 -11.56
N THR A 98 -10.97 -9.34 -11.60
CA THR A 98 -11.55 -8.35 -10.68
C THR A 98 -11.40 -8.77 -9.21
N GLN A 99 -11.53 -10.06 -8.91
CA GLN A 99 -11.33 -10.58 -7.54
C GLN A 99 -9.85 -10.55 -7.13
N LEU A 100 -8.95 -10.87 -8.06
CA LEU A 100 -7.49 -10.76 -7.90
C LEU A 100 -7.07 -9.30 -7.64
N LEU A 101 -7.61 -8.34 -8.41
CA LEU A 101 -7.36 -6.91 -8.23
C LEU A 101 -7.88 -6.36 -6.89
N LYS A 102 -9.03 -6.86 -6.40
CA LYS A 102 -9.53 -6.52 -5.05
C LYS A 102 -8.56 -6.94 -3.95
N ILE A 103 -7.90 -8.09 -4.10
CA ILE A 103 -6.84 -8.53 -3.18
C ILE A 103 -5.66 -7.56 -3.24
N ASN A 104 -5.20 -7.18 -4.43
CA ASN A 104 -4.12 -6.21 -4.60
C ASN A 104 -4.42 -4.89 -3.91
N GLN A 105 -5.65 -4.38 -4.05
CA GLN A 105 -6.07 -3.17 -3.34
C GLN A 105 -6.04 -3.38 -1.82
N ALA A 106 -6.60 -4.47 -1.31
CA ALA A 106 -6.61 -4.77 0.12
C ALA A 106 -5.21 -4.88 0.74
N ILE A 107 -4.23 -5.40 -0.02
CA ILE A 107 -2.82 -5.43 0.36
C ILE A 107 -2.27 -4.00 0.41
N GLN A 108 -2.48 -3.20 -0.63
CA GLN A 108 -1.98 -1.82 -0.65
C GLN A 108 -2.60 -0.93 0.42
N PHE A 109 -3.89 -1.10 0.74
CA PHE A 109 -4.52 -0.36 1.84
C PHE A 109 -3.92 -0.71 3.20
N SER A 110 -3.38 -1.93 3.37
CA SER A 110 -2.62 -2.27 4.58
C SER A 110 -1.24 -1.61 4.63
N ASP A 111 -0.65 -1.30 3.47
CA ASP A 111 0.63 -0.60 3.35
C ASP A 111 0.49 0.93 3.52
N ILE A 112 -0.72 1.49 3.39
CA ILE A 112 -1.03 2.87 3.83
C ILE A 112 -1.03 2.86 5.36
N SER A 113 0.17 2.70 5.92
CA SER A 113 0.40 2.70 7.34
C SER A 113 -0.20 3.97 7.94
N PRO A 114 -0.95 3.89 9.05
CA PRO A 114 -1.33 5.06 9.84
C PRO A 114 -0.13 5.97 10.11
N GLN A 115 1.06 5.38 10.23
CA GLN A 115 2.34 6.08 10.37
C GLN A 115 2.66 7.05 9.21
N LYS A 116 2.30 6.73 7.96
CA LYS A 116 2.53 7.61 6.80
C LYS A 116 1.57 8.80 6.83
N GLN A 117 0.30 8.59 7.22
CA GLN A 117 -0.64 9.69 7.46
C GLN A 117 -0.23 10.54 8.66
N ILE A 118 0.18 9.93 9.78
CA ILE A 118 0.66 10.62 10.98
C ILE A 118 1.90 11.45 10.63
N ARG A 119 2.89 10.87 9.95
CA ARG A 119 4.10 11.58 9.51
C ARG A 119 3.75 12.76 8.60
N ASN A 120 2.87 12.56 7.62
CA ASN A 120 2.45 13.64 6.73
C ASN A 120 1.68 14.74 7.48
N ASN A 121 0.82 14.36 8.44
CA ASN A 121 0.08 15.31 9.27
C ASN A 121 1.00 16.12 10.20
N ILE A 122 2.05 15.49 10.75
CA ILE A 122 3.08 16.17 11.56
C ILE A 122 3.84 17.18 10.72
N ILE A 123 4.34 16.77 9.54
CA ILE A 123 5.07 17.65 8.62
C ILE A 123 4.21 18.85 8.21
N LYS A 124 2.91 18.61 7.92
CA LYS A 124 1.97 19.67 7.55
C LYS A 124 1.74 20.66 8.68
N LYS A 125 1.57 20.16 9.92
CA LYS A 125 1.45 21.01 11.13
C LYS A 125 2.69 21.85 11.39
N GLU A 126 3.88 21.29 11.19
CA GLU A 126 5.14 22.02 11.36
C GLU A 126 5.32 23.11 10.30
N ALA A 127 4.99 22.83 9.03
CA ALA A 127 5.03 23.81 7.96
C ALA A 127 4.10 25.02 8.22
N GLU A 128 2.86 24.77 8.64
CA GLU A 128 1.91 25.84 9.00
C GLU A 128 2.39 26.68 10.19
N LYS A 129 3.06 26.05 11.16
CA LYS A 129 3.63 26.74 12.33
C LYS A 129 4.78 27.66 11.92
N LEU A 130 5.65 27.22 11.02
CA LEU A 130 6.75 28.02 10.50
C LEU A 130 6.26 29.22 9.68
N GLU A 131 5.19 29.04 8.88
CA GLU A 131 4.61 30.13 8.10
C GLU A 131 3.99 31.22 9.00
N LYS A 132 3.31 30.81 10.08
CA LYS A 132 2.77 31.76 11.09
C LYS A 132 3.89 32.52 11.82
N LEU A 133 4.99 31.84 12.15
CA LEU A 133 6.17 32.47 12.77
C LEU A 133 6.83 33.48 11.82
N GLN A 134 6.98 33.15 10.54
CA GLN A 134 7.49 34.09 9.55
C GLN A 134 6.59 35.33 9.43
N LYS A 135 5.28 35.15 9.28
CA LYS A 135 4.33 36.28 9.19
C LYS A 135 4.36 37.17 10.43
N SER A 136 4.49 36.58 11.62
CA SER A 136 4.64 37.34 12.87
C SER A 136 5.94 38.14 12.92
N GLN A 137 7.07 37.54 12.54
CA GLN A 137 8.38 38.21 12.46
C GLN A 137 8.37 39.38 11.47
N PHE A 138 7.75 39.23 10.30
CA PHE A 138 7.62 40.32 9.31
C PHE A 138 6.73 41.47 9.80
N SER A 139 5.69 41.20 10.58
CA SER A 139 4.84 42.25 11.18
C SER A 139 5.56 43.03 12.28
N ILE A 140 6.32 42.34 13.15
CA ILE A 140 7.14 42.99 14.18
C ILE A 140 8.20 43.89 13.54
N LYS A 141 8.89 43.38 12.51
CA LYS A 141 9.93 44.14 11.80
C LYS A 141 9.40 45.39 11.11
N ARG A 142 8.15 45.37 10.62
CA ARG A 142 7.48 46.56 10.05
C ARG A 142 7.14 47.61 11.11
N LEU A 143 6.67 47.19 12.29
CA LEU A 143 6.35 48.11 13.39
C LEU A 143 7.62 48.80 13.95
N SER A 144 8.76 48.12 13.97
CA SER A 144 10.05 48.70 14.40
C SER A 144 10.69 49.68 13.41
N ILE A 145 10.21 49.75 12.16
CA ILE A 145 10.72 50.67 11.12
C ILE A 145 9.84 51.93 11.02
N SER A 146 8.66 51.93 11.67
CA SER A 146 7.70 53.06 11.66
C SER A 146 7.72 53.92 12.94
N ASN A 147 8.67 53.66 13.86
CA ASN A 147 9.03 54.54 14.99
C ASN A 147 10.41 55.14 14.73
#